data_AF-J9DU85-F1
#
_entry.id   AF-J9DU85-F1
#
_cell.length_a   1.000
_cell.length_b   1.000
_cell.length_c   1.000
_cell.angle_alpha   90.00
_cell.angle_beta   90.00
_cell.angle_gamma   90.00
#
_symmetry.space_group_name_H-M   'P 1'
#
loop_
_entity.id
_entity.type
_entity.pdbx_description
1 polymer ?
#
loop_
_entity_poly.entity_id
_entity_poly.type
_entity_poly.pdbx_seq_one_letter_code
_entity_poly.pdbx_strand_id
1 'polypeptide(L)' 'CPVTCGGGVQKRTVWCEDEKIRERVQDTECLLPEKPSSIRECNKVECQTIPIKNEYYHWYAGKWSP' A
#
# COMPACT_ATOMS: atom_id res chain seq x y z
N CYS A 1 -0.64 6.39 -1.38
CA CYS A 1 -0.40 5.00 -1.01
C CYS A 1 1.00 4.66 -1.50
N PRO A 2 1.79 3.79 -0.85
CA PRO A 2 3.14 3.46 -1.34
C PRO A 2 3.14 2.75 -2.70
N VAL A 3 2.05 2.05 -3.02
CA VAL A 3 1.84 1.38 -4.32
C VAL A 3 0.62 1.97 -5.01
N THR A 4 0.51 1.84 -6.32
CA THR A 4 -0.68 2.24 -7.11
C THR A 4 -1.63 1.09 -7.40
N CYS A 5 -1.19 -0.16 -7.24
CA CYS A 5 -1.94 -1.40 -7.40
C CYS A 5 -1.36 -2.48 -6.45
N GLY A 6 -2.00 -3.65 -6.36
CA GLY A 6 -1.51 -4.80 -5.61
C GLY A 6 -1.74 -4.73 -4.10
N GLY A 7 -2.40 -3.68 -3.61
CA GLY A 7 -2.63 -3.47 -2.19
C GLY A 7 -1.38 -2.95 -1.47
N GLY A 8 -1.56 -1.89 -0.69
CA GLY A 8 -0.53 -1.36 0.20
C GLY A 8 -1.11 -0.85 1.51
N VAL A 9 -0.22 -0.44 2.40
CA VAL A 9 -0.58 0.10 3.71
C VAL A 9 -0.09 1.54 3.82
N GLN A 10 -0.98 2.45 4.20
CA GLN A 10 -0.65 3.81 4.58
C GLN A 10 -0.70 3.97 6.09
N LYS A 11 0.26 4.75 6.62
CA LYS A 11 0.34 5.11 8.02
C LYS A 11 0.15 6.62 8.18
N ARG A 12 -0.50 7.04 9.26
CA ARG A 12 -0.60 8.43 9.71
C ARG A 12 -0.34 8.52 11.21
N THR A 13 0.19 9.65 11.66
CA THR A 13 0.28 9.94 13.09
C THR A 13 -1.10 10.40 13.57
N VAL A 14 -1.55 9.87 14.71
CA VAL A 14 -2.81 10.27 15.36
C VAL A 14 -2.49 10.67 16.79
N TRP A 15 -2.87 11.88 17.16
CA TRP A 15 -2.67 12.44 18.48
C TRP A 15 -3.91 13.21 18.92
N CYS A 16 -4.07 13.37 20.23
CA CYS A 16 -5.01 14.33 20.79
C CYS A 16 -4.36 15.72 20.78
N GLU A 17 -5.10 16.72 20.30
CA GLU A 17 -4.63 18.11 20.20
C GLU A 17 -5.60 19.02 20.96
N ASP A 18 -5.06 19.92 21.78
CA ASP A 18 -5.84 21.04 22.31
C ASP A 18 -6.06 22.05 21.17
N GLU A 19 -7.32 22.22 20.76
CA GLU A 19 -7.68 23.07 19.62
C GLU A 19 -7.34 24.56 19.84
N LYS A 20 -7.29 25.02 21.10
CA LYS A 20 -7.03 26.43 21.44
C LYS A 20 -5.56 26.78 21.31
N ILE A 21 -4.68 25.92 21.83
CA ILE A 21 -3.23 26.18 21.85
C ILE A 21 -2.46 25.42 20.78
N ARG A 22 -3.13 24.51 20.04
CA ARG A 22 -2.55 23.68 18.97
C ARG A 22 -1.39 22.81 19.45
N GLU A 23 -1.49 22.33 20.69
CA GLU A 23 -0.49 21.46 21.31
C GLU A 23 -0.98 20.03 21.45
N ARG A 24 -0.04 19.09 21.36
CA ARG A 24 -0.31 17.68 21.60
C ARG A 24 -0.50 17.43 23.09
N VAL A 25 -1.63 16.84 23.44
CA VAL A 25 -1.98 16.48 24.82
C VAL A 25 -2.07 14.96 24.97
N GLN A 26 -2.40 14.49 26.19
CA GLN A 26 -2.61 13.07 26.46
C GLN A 26 -3.84 12.55 25.71
N ASP A 27 -3.80 11.30 25.26
CA ASP A 27 -4.91 10.67 24.54
C ASP A 27 -6.22 10.65 25.38
N THR A 28 -6.11 10.67 26.72
CA THR A 28 -7.24 10.69 27.67
C THR A 28 -8.09 11.95 27.61
N GLU A 29 -7.53 13.07 27.13
CA GLU A 29 -8.26 14.34 26.98
C GLU A 29 -9.26 14.28 25.82
N CYS A 30 -8.98 13.45 24.82
CA CYS A 30 -9.90 13.17 23.72
C CYS A 30 -10.88 12.09 24.18
N LEU A 31 -12.04 12.50 24.71
CA LEU A 31 -13.14 11.64 25.20
C LEU A 31 -13.83 10.79 24.12
N LEU A 32 -13.18 10.56 22.98
CA LEU A 32 -13.71 9.74 21.90
C LEU A 32 -13.76 8.27 22.34
N PRO A 33 -14.84 7.54 22.00
CA PRO A 33 -14.98 6.13 22.37
C PRO A 33 -13.91 5.23 21.72
N GLU A 34 -13.30 5.67 20.62
CA GLU A 34 -12.21 4.95 19.95
C GLU A 34 -11.23 5.92 19.28
N LYS A 35 -9.93 5.71 19.50
CA LYS A 35 -8.87 6.48 18.83
C LYS A 35 -8.88 6.16 17.33
N PRO A 36 -8.90 7.17 16.43
CA PRO A 36 -8.91 6.92 15.00
C PRO A 36 -7.73 6.03 14.57
N SER A 37 -7.98 5.09 13.64
CA SER A 37 -6.90 4.22 13.15
C SER A 37 -5.74 5.04 12.56
N SER A 38 -4.52 4.68 12.95
CA SER A 38 -3.27 5.19 12.39
C SER A 38 -2.88 4.48 11.09
N ILE A 39 -3.60 3.43 10.71
CA ILE A 39 -3.28 2.56 9.57
C ILE A 39 -4.51 2.36 8.70
N ARG A 40 -4.33 2.42 7.38
CA ARG A 40 -5.36 1.97 6.43
C ARG A 40 -4.75 1.26 5.24
N GLU A 41 -5.48 0.27 4.72
CA GLU A 41 -5.17 -0.35 3.44
C GLU A 41 -5.55 0.60 2.30
N CYS A 42 -4.82 0.52 1.18
CA CYS A 42 -5.03 1.35 0.01
C CYS A 42 -4.66 0.61 -1.27
N ASN A 43 -5.20 1.07 -2.41
CA ASN A 43 -4.87 0.58 -3.75
C ASN A 43 -4.95 -0.93 -3.92
N LYS A 44 -6.07 -1.51 -3.44
CA LYS A 44 -6.41 -2.94 -3.51
C LYS A 44 -6.71 -3.47 -4.91
N VAL A 45 -6.69 -2.62 -5.93
CA VAL A 45 -6.84 -3.04 -7.32
C VAL A 45 -5.66 -3.92 -7.71
N GLU A 46 -5.90 -5.06 -8.33
CA GLU A 46 -4.83 -5.93 -8.81
C GLU A 46 -3.92 -5.19 -9.80
N CYS A 47 -2.62 -5.48 -9.76
CA CYS A 47 -1.70 -4.93 -10.74
C CYS A 47 -1.95 -5.57 -12.11
N GLN A 48 -1.98 -4.75 -13.15
CA GLN A 48 -2.01 -5.24 -14.51
C GLN A 48 -0.72 -6.04 -14.76
N THR A 49 -0.85 -7.36 -14.79
CA THR A 49 0.17 -8.21 -15.37
C THR A 49 -0.01 -8.08 -16.87
N ILE A 50 0.79 -7.23 -17.52
CA ILE A 50 0.90 -7.29 -18.97
C ILE A 50 1.45 -8.69 -19.26
N PRO A 51 0.70 -9.60 -19.90
CA PRO A 51 1.28 -10.87 -20.30
C PRO A 51 2.39 -10.49 -21.29
N ILE A 52 3.64 -10.67 -20.87
CA ILE A 52 4.78 -10.60 -21.76
C ILE A 52 4.62 -11.83 -22.65
N LYS A 53 3.74 -11.76 -23.66
CA LYS A 53 3.81 -12.64 -24.81
C LYS A 53 5.16 -12.32 -25.40
N ASN A 54 6.15 -13.11 -25.01
CA ASN A 54 7.52 -12.91 -25.40
C ASN A 54 7.64 -13.35 -26.87
N GLU A 55 7.01 -12.62 -27.79
CA GLU A 55 7.04 -12.85 -29.24
C GLU A 55 8.46 -12.71 -29.82
N TYR A 56 9.41 -12.21 -29.01
CA TYR A 56 10.83 -12.09 -29.36
C TYR A 56 11.66 -13.35 -29.14
N TYR A 57 11.26 -14.25 -28.24
CA TYR A 57 12.12 -15.38 -27.84
C TYR A 57 11.35 -16.69 -27.94
N HIS A 58 11.78 -17.56 -28.86
CA HIS A 58 11.31 -18.94 -28.98
C HIS A 58 12.48 -19.91 -28.77
N TRP A 59 12.18 -21.11 -28.27
CA TRP A 59 13.15 -22.19 -28.18
C TRP A 59 13.53 -22.65 -29.60
N TYR A 60 14.81 -22.52 -29.96
CA TYR A 60 15.34 -23.16 -31.16
C TYR A 60 15.80 -24.58 -30.81
N ALA A 61 15.09 -25.59 -31.32
CA ALA A 61 15.58 -26.96 -31.30
C ALA A 61 16.45 -27.19 -32.54
N GLY A 62 17.77 -27.28 -32.32
CA GLY A 62 18.73 -27.59 -33.38
C GLY A 62 18.54 -28.98 -33.97
N LYS A 63 19.18 -29.25 -35.09
CA LYS A 63 19.14 -30.58 -35.72
C LYS A 63 19.81 -31.62 -34.81
N TRP A 64 19.18 -32.80 -34.68
CA TRP A 64 19.79 -33.97 -34.05
C TRP A 64 21.02 -34.43 -34.84
N SER A 65 22.09 -34.80 -34.13
CA SER A 65 23.28 -35.43 -34.73
C SER A 65 23.18 -36.96 -34.60
N PRO A 66 23.73 -37.73 -35.56
CA PRO A 66 23.76 -39.20 -35.49
C PRO A 66 24.63 -39.74 -34.36
#